data_AF-A0A5C7RJX7-F1
#
_entry.id   AF-A0A5C7RJX7-F1
#
_cell.length_a   1.000
_cell.length_b   1.000
_cell.length_c   1.000
_cell.angle_alpha   90.00
_cell.angle_beta   90.00
_cell.angle_gamma   90.00
#
_symmetry.space_group_name_H-M   'P 1'
#
loop_
_entity.id
_entity.type
_entity.pdbx_description
1 polymer ?
#
loop_
_entity_poly.entity_id
_entity_poly.type
_entity_poly.pdbx_seq_one_letter_code
_entity_poly.pdbx_strand_id
1 'polypeptide(L)'
;MSRITVVLVDRDLRSEQPLGTDVTDADGAYRIKYSERQFRRGDKGSADLLLRALDGGGRVLAESQVLFNAPMSALIDLVVPAEVAGGQNLFDRITDDLAPVMDTVPSKRAAKHNPPIGRYDRQFGYTPRVVARHGVAFLRGLADGGVVPTVKHFPGLGRVRANTDVRAGVTDHVTTRHDAYLAPFRAAIDAGAPVVMMSTAYYERLDPENPAAFSPFVIGTMLRGDLG
;
A
#
# COMPACT_ATOMS: atom_id res chain seq x y z
N MET A 1 7.66 8.15 4.34
CA MET A 1 6.84 8.53 5.52
C MET A 1 6.51 10.01 5.44
N SER A 2 5.37 10.43 5.97
CA SER A 2 5.10 11.87 6.17
C SER A 2 6.20 12.45 7.08
N ARG A 3 6.66 13.67 6.77
CA ARG A 3 7.64 14.37 7.59
C ARG A 3 7.03 14.69 8.96
N ILE A 4 7.66 14.23 10.03
CA ILE A 4 7.19 14.42 11.41
C ILE A 4 7.90 15.63 12.00
N THR A 5 7.16 16.49 12.70
CA THR A 5 7.78 17.58 13.46
C THR A 5 8.21 17.04 14.81
N VAL A 6 9.46 17.26 15.21
CA VAL A 6 9.96 16.90 16.53
C VAL A 6 10.24 18.15 17.35
N VAL A 7 9.80 18.16 18.60
CA VAL A 7 9.98 19.27 19.54
C VAL A 7 10.74 18.76 20.76
N LEU A 8 11.83 19.44 21.11
CA LEU A 8 12.62 19.16 22.30
C LEU A 8 12.26 20.17 23.39
N VAL A 9 11.98 19.68 24.60
CA VAL A 9 11.72 20.52 25.77
C VAL A 9 12.63 20.10 26.94
N ASP A 10 12.99 21.08 27.76
CA ASP A 10 13.52 20.86 29.11
C ASP A 10 12.33 20.69 30.08
N ARG A 11 12.26 19.55 30.76
CA ARG A 11 11.17 19.14 31.64
C ARG A 11 11.61 19.26 33.09
N ASP A 12 11.26 20.38 33.72
CA ASP A 12 11.35 20.55 35.16
C ASP A 12 10.13 19.94 35.89
N LEU A 13 10.25 19.77 37.21
CA LEU A 13 9.20 19.21 38.09
C LEU A 13 7.80 19.82 37.92
N ARG A 14 7.70 21.09 37.48
CA ARG A 14 6.41 21.82 37.33
C ARG A 14 6.33 22.67 36.08
N SER A 15 7.30 22.58 35.19
CA SER A 15 7.32 23.40 33.98
C SER A 15 8.03 22.72 32.83
N GLU A 16 7.63 23.10 31.63
CA GLU A 16 8.37 22.77 30.42
C GLU A 16 8.89 24.04 29.79
N GLN A 17 10.05 23.92 29.16
CA GLN A 17 10.65 24.98 28.39
C GLN A 17 11.08 24.47 27.02
N PRO A 18 10.57 25.05 25.92
CA PRO A 18 11.00 24.68 24.58
C PRO A 18 12.50 24.97 24.37
N LEU A 19 13.22 23.98 23.87
CA LEU A 19 14.64 24.09 23.52
C LEU A 19 14.83 24.21 22.01
N GLY A 20 14.00 23.52 21.22
CA GLY A 20 14.05 23.62 19.76
C GLY A 20 13.07 22.69 19.05
N THR A 21 13.05 22.80 17.73
CA THR A 21 12.19 22.02 16.84
C THR A 21 12.96 21.66 15.58
N ASP A 22 12.68 20.49 15.03
CA ASP A 22 13.19 20.06 13.72
C ASP A 22 12.13 19.22 13.00
N VAL A 23 12.37 18.88 11.74
CA VAL A 23 11.51 18.02 10.93
C VAL A 23 12.32 16.82 10.46
N THR A 24 11.79 15.61 10.67
CA THR A 24 12.50 14.39 10.29
C THR A 24 12.75 14.32 8.78
N ASP A 25 13.89 13.74 8.39
CA ASP A 25 14.14 13.37 7.00
C ASP A 25 13.37 12.11 6.58
N ALA A 26 13.70 11.56 5.40
CA ALA A 26 13.03 10.38 4.85
C ALA A 26 13.31 9.10 5.66
N ASP A 27 14.42 9.05 6.39
CA ASP A 27 14.86 7.93 7.23
C ASP A 27 14.44 8.11 8.69
N GLY A 28 13.79 9.23 9.02
CA GLY A 28 13.34 9.56 10.38
C GLY A 28 14.38 10.31 11.21
N ALA A 29 15.53 10.67 10.65
CA ALA A 29 16.58 11.35 11.40
C ALA A 29 16.30 12.85 11.57
N TYR A 30 16.79 13.42 12.68
CA TYR A 30 16.62 14.82 13.04
C TYR A 30 17.83 15.31 13.85
N ARG A 31 18.01 16.63 13.98
CA ARG A 31 19.06 17.24 14.81
C ARG A 31 18.62 18.57 15.41
N ILE A 32 18.40 18.59 16.71
CA ILE A 32 18.11 19.82 17.46
C ILE A 32 19.37 20.26 18.23
N LYS A 33 19.76 21.53 18.06
CA LYS A 33 20.80 22.18 18.89
C LYS A 33 20.13 23.09 19.90
N TYR A 34 20.60 23.05 21.15
CA TYR A 34 20.16 23.93 22.22
C TYR A 34 21.35 24.42 23.04
N SER A 35 21.13 25.42 23.89
CA SER A 35 22.17 26.04 24.71
C SER A 35 21.68 26.34 26.12
N GLU A 36 22.61 26.41 27.08
CA GLU A 36 22.31 26.72 28.49
C GLU A 36 21.62 28.07 28.68
N ARG A 37 21.82 29.03 27.77
CA ARG A 37 21.14 30.33 27.78
C ARG A 37 19.62 30.20 27.67
N GLN A 38 19.14 29.07 27.16
CA GLN A 38 17.72 28.77 27.05
C GLN A 38 17.16 28.16 28.33
N PHE A 39 17.95 27.86 29.36
CA PHE A 39 17.43 27.29 30.61
C PHE A 39 16.87 28.39 31.52
N ARG A 40 15.69 28.17 32.11
CA ARG A 40 15.02 29.10 33.04
C ARG A 40 15.80 29.28 34.34
N ARG A 41 16.54 28.27 34.77
CA ARG A 41 17.43 28.33 35.94
C ARG A 41 18.87 28.41 35.45
N GLY A 42 19.46 29.61 35.53
CA GLY A 42 20.82 29.88 35.05
C GLY A 42 21.93 29.07 35.73
N ASP A 43 21.63 28.36 36.81
CA ASP A 43 22.58 27.51 37.55
C ASP A 43 22.51 26.02 37.16
N LYS A 44 21.59 25.61 36.27
CA LYS A 44 21.54 24.23 35.76
C LYS A 44 22.60 24.06 34.66
N GLY A 45 23.61 23.24 34.90
CA GLY A 45 24.58 22.82 33.88
C GLY A 45 24.08 21.73 32.92
N SER A 46 22.84 21.27 33.08
CA SER A 46 22.23 20.22 32.25
C SER A 46 20.70 20.35 32.20
N ALA A 47 20.10 19.93 31.09
CA ALA A 47 18.66 19.87 30.88
C ALA A 47 18.11 18.46 31.16
N ASP A 48 16.83 18.39 31.50
CA ASP A 48 16.07 17.14 31.59
C ASP A 48 15.25 17.00 30.30
N LEU A 49 15.78 16.28 29.32
CA LEU A 49 15.26 16.31 27.95
C LEU A 49 14.03 15.44 27.78
N LEU A 50 12.97 16.00 27.20
CA LEU A 50 11.81 15.29 26.68
C LEU A 50 11.63 15.63 25.20
N LEU A 51 11.56 14.60 24.35
CA LEU A 51 11.29 14.75 22.92
C LEU A 51 9.82 14.40 22.62
N ARG A 52 9.18 15.21 21.80
CA ARG A 52 7.82 14.96 21.27
C ARG A 52 7.87 14.84 19.75
N ALA A 53 7.15 13.86 19.20
CA ALA A 53 6.80 13.79 17.79
C ALA A 53 5.40 14.36 17.58
N LEU A 54 5.19 15.18 16.56
CA LEU A 54 3.92 15.84 16.25
C LEU A 54 3.55 15.66 14.77
N ASP A 55 2.25 15.58 14.48
CA ASP A 55 1.74 15.64 13.10
C ASP A 55 1.72 17.09 12.57
N GLY A 56 1.33 17.24 11.30
CA GLY A 56 1.22 18.55 10.65
C GLY A 56 0.17 19.48 11.25
N GLY A 57 -0.73 18.97 12.10
CA GLY A 57 -1.70 19.74 12.87
C GLY A 57 -1.24 20.09 14.28
N GLY A 58 -0.02 19.69 14.67
CA GLY A 58 0.52 19.94 16.01
C GLY A 58 -0.01 18.99 17.10
N ARG A 59 -0.69 17.90 16.73
CA ARG A 59 -1.09 16.87 17.68
C ARG A 59 0.11 16.00 18.02
N VAL A 60 0.32 15.72 19.31
CA VAL A 60 1.38 14.84 19.79
C VAL A 60 1.09 13.40 19.36
N LEU A 61 2.06 12.80 18.67
CA LEU A 61 2.04 11.43 18.16
C LEU A 61 2.73 10.44 19.11
N ALA A 62 3.83 10.88 19.74
CA ALA A 62 4.58 10.10 20.72
C ALA A 62 5.46 11.02 21.56
N GLU A 63 5.86 10.55 22.74
CA GLU A 63 6.79 11.22 23.64
C GLU A 63 7.89 10.24 24.07
N SER A 64 9.12 10.73 24.21
CA SER A 64 10.21 9.93 24.79
C SER A 64 10.06 9.79 26.30
N GLN A 65 10.86 8.91 26.90
CA GLN A 65 11.15 9.07 28.33
C GLN A 65 11.97 10.35 28.57
N VAL A 66 11.90 10.89 29.79
CA VAL A 66 12.74 12.02 30.18
C VAL A 66 14.17 11.53 30.37
N LEU A 67 15.11 12.12 29.64
CA LEU A 67 16.54 11.93 29.85
C LEU A 67 17.03 12.95 30.87
N PHE A 68 17.13 12.52 32.13
CA PHE A 68 17.58 13.38 33.23
C PHE A 68 19.05 13.73 33.13
N ASN A 69 19.39 14.98 33.45
CA ASN A 69 20.75 15.51 33.42
C ASN A 69 21.50 15.17 32.12
N ALA A 70 20.88 15.49 30.98
CA ALA A 70 21.37 15.09 29.69
C ALA A 70 22.81 15.61 29.41
N PRO A 71 23.67 14.79 28.79
CA PRO A 71 25.01 15.22 28.38
C PRO A 71 24.93 16.27 27.26
N MET A 72 26.07 16.91 26.95
CA MET A 72 26.22 17.89 25.86
C MET A 72 25.77 17.38 24.48
N SER A 73 25.75 16.06 24.28
CA SER A 73 25.26 15.39 23.08
C SER A 73 24.56 14.10 23.49
N ALA A 74 23.30 13.94 23.07
CA ALA A 74 22.48 12.77 23.36
C ALA A 74 21.80 12.25 22.10
N LEU A 75 21.56 10.93 22.05
CA LEU A 75 20.68 10.28 21.08
C LEU A 75 19.38 9.91 21.80
N ILE A 76 18.25 10.34 21.26
CA ILE A 76 16.92 9.97 21.76
C ILE A 76 16.16 9.30 20.62
N ASP A 77 15.98 7.98 20.73
CA ASP A 77 15.15 7.22 19.81
C ASP A 77 13.69 7.26 20.29
N LEU A 78 12.78 7.63 19.39
CA LEU A 78 11.36 7.70 19.65
C LEU A 78 10.61 6.89 18.59
N VAL A 79 9.90 5.86 19.03
CA VAL A 79 9.02 5.09 18.15
C VAL A 79 7.66 5.77 18.11
N VAL A 80 7.23 6.20 16.92
CA VAL A 80 5.87 6.68 16.69
C VAL A 80 5.00 5.48 16.29
N PRO A 81 4.00 5.08 17.09
CA PRO A 81 3.13 3.96 16.73
C PRO A 81 2.37 4.27 15.43
N ALA A 82 2.27 3.27 14.55
CA ALA A 82 1.65 3.43 13.24
C ALA A 82 0.19 3.89 13.34
N GLU A 83 -0.50 3.47 14.41
CA GLU A 83 -1.89 3.79 14.71
C GLU A 83 -2.08 5.27 15.05
N VAL A 84 -1.07 5.90 15.65
CA VAL A 84 -1.14 7.30 16.10
C VAL A 84 -0.64 8.25 15.02
N ALA A 85 0.34 7.82 14.22
CA ALA A 85 0.94 8.55 13.09
C ALA A 85 -0.07 8.94 11.98
N GLY A 86 -1.32 8.46 12.07
CA GLY A 86 -2.39 8.82 11.15
C GLY A 86 -2.32 8.14 9.79
N GLY A 87 -1.50 7.09 9.65
CA GLY A 87 -1.53 6.21 8.48
C GLY A 87 -2.58 5.12 8.67
N GLN A 88 -3.40 4.86 7.64
CA GLN A 88 -4.18 3.63 7.59
C GLN A 88 -3.25 2.41 7.74
N ASN A 89 -3.66 1.42 8.52
CA ASN A 89 -2.92 0.16 8.60
C ASN A 89 -2.93 -0.55 7.23
N LEU A 90 -2.04 -1.52 7.01
CA LEU A 90 -1.94 -2.18 5.69
C LEU A 90 -3.24 -2.85 5.24
N PHE A 91 -4.02 -3.42 6.18
CA PHE A 91 -5.30 -4.03 5.87
C PHE A 91 -6.26 -2.98 5.30
N ASP A 92 -6.43 -1.86 6.01
CA ASP A 92 -7.29 -0.76 5.57
C ASP A 92 -6.86 -0.26 4.20
N ARG A 93 -5.55 -0.03 3.99
CA ARG A 93 -5.02 0.45 2.70
C ARG A 93 -5.25 -0.50 1.53
N ILE A 94 -5.25 -1.81 1.77
CA ILE A 94 -5.58 -2.82 0.73
C ILE A 94 -7.09 -2.84 0.49
N THR A 95 -7.88 -2.82 1.55
CA THR A 95 -9.34 -2.93 1.45
C THR A 95 -10.04 -1.63 1.03
N ASP A 96 -9.35 -0.49 1.06
CA ASP A 96 -9.87 0.81 0.64
C ASP A 96 -10.29 0.79 -0.84
N ASP A 97 -9.47 0.17 -1.70
CA ASP A 97 -9.87 -0.16 -3.06
C ASP A 97 -9.20 -1.45 -3.58
N LEU A 98 -10.01 -2.48 -3.79
CA LEU A 98 -9.59 -3.73 -4.42
C LEU A 98 -9.55 -3.56 -5.95
N ALA A 99 -8.67 -2.71 -6.47
CA ALA A 99 -8.60 -2.35 -7.88
C ALA A 99 -7.14 -2.10 -8.32
N PRO A 100 -6.81 -2.05 -9.62
CA PRO A 100 -7.67 -2.10 -10.81
C PRO A 100 -8.11 -3.50 -11.29
N VAL A 101 -9.22 -3.53 -12.05
CA VAL A 101 -9.59 -4.68 -12.89
C VAL A 101 -8.68 -4.71 -14.13
N MET A 102 -7.90 -5.77 -14.27
CA MET A 102 -6.99 -6.03 -15.39
C MET A 102 -7.57 -7.03 -16.41
N ASP A 103 -8.81 -7.46 -16.19
CA ASP A 103 -9.56 -8.33 -17.11
C ASP A 103 -9.84 -7.64 -18.45
N THR A 104 -9.51 -8.31 -19.56
CA THR A 104 -9.87 -7.83 -20.91
C THR A 104 -11.09 -8.60 -21.43
N VAL A 105 -12.17 -7.88 -21.73
CA VAL A 105 -13.33 -8.44 -22.44
C VAL A 105 -13.12 -8.28 -23.95
N PRO A 106 -13.33 -9.29 -24.81
CA PRO A 106 -12.91 -9.22 -26.22
C PRO A 106 -13.60 -8.15 -27.09
N SER A 107 -14.81 -7.71 -26.74
CA SER A 107 -15.56 -6.69 -27.49
C SER A 107 -16.80 -6.21 -26.74
N LYS A 108 -17.40 -5.10 -27.18
CA LYS A 108 -18.71 -4.62 -26.69
C LYS A 108 -19.83 -5.65 -26.87
N ARG A 109 -19.78 -6.47 -27.94
CA ARG A 109 -20.74 -7.57 -28.13
C ARG A 109 -20.50 -8.68 -27.11
N ALA A 110 -19.25 -9.08 -26.88
CA ALA A 110 -18.91 -10.09 -25.90
C ALA A 110 -19.22 -9.65 -24.46
N ALA A 111 -19.15 -8.35 -24.17
CA ALA A 111 -19.46 -7.80 -22.84
C ALA A 111 -20.85 -8.18 -22.35
N LYS A 112 -21.86 -8.20 -23.24
CA LYS A 112 -23.22 -8.65 -22.92
C LYS A 112 -23.32 -10.11 -22.45
N HIS A 113 -22.31 -10.92 -22.78
CA HIS A 113 -22.23 -12.34 -22.48
C HIS A 113 -21.13 -12.68 -21.49
N ASN A 114 -20.50 -11.68 -20.87
CA ASN A 114 -19.53 -11.85 -19.79
C ASN A 114 -20.14 -11.26 -18.51
N PRO A 115 -20.82 -12.08 -17.70
CA PRO A 115 -21.51 -11.62 -16.49
C PRO A 115 -20.63 -10.94 -15.43
N PRO A 116 -19.40 -11.39 -15.11
CA PRO A 116 -18.66 -10.79 -14.00
C PRO A 116 -18.02 -9.45 -14.35
N ILE A 117 -17.56 -9.22 -15.58
CA ILE A 117 -16.80 -8.02 -15.96
C ILE A 117 -17.60 -7.18 -16.96
N GLY A 118 -17.87 -7.74 -18.14
CA GLY A 118 -18.44 -7.04 -19.29
C GLY A 118 -19.83 -6.48 -19.07
N ARG A 119 -20.71 -7.22 -18.36
CA ARG A 119 -22.08 -6.78 -18.07
C ARG A 119 -22.13 -5.51 -17.23
N TYR A 120 -21.11 -5.27 -16.42
CA TYR A 120 -21.02 -4.16 -15.48
C TYR A 120 -20.01 -3.09 -15.92
N ASP A 121 -19.53 -3.16 -17.16
CA ASP A 121 -18.54 -2.23 -17.73
C ASP A 121 -17.29 -2.04 -16.85
N ARG A 122 -16.84 -3.13 -16.20
CA ARG A 122 -15.70 -3.10 -15.27
C ARG A 122 -14.34 -3.09 -15.96
N GLN A 123 -14.27 -3.50 -17.22
CA GLN A 123 -13.04 -3.50 -18.00
C GLN A 123 -12.70 -2.08 -18.50
N PHE A 124 -11.42 -1.71 -18.46
CA PHE A 124 -10.93 -0.44 -19.02
C PHE A 124 -10.99 -0.37 -20.56
N GLY A 125 -11.21 -1.50 -21.24
CA GLY A 125 -11.28 -1.55 -22.69
C GLY A 125 -11.41 -2.97 -23.22
N TYR A 126 -11.41 -3.08 -24.55
CA TYR A 126 -11.63 -4.35 -25.25
C TYR A 126 -10.37 -4.97 -25.87
N THR A 127 -9.20 -4.41 -25.58
CA THR A 127 -7.92 -4.96 -26.03
C THR A 127 -6.91 -4.97 -24.89
N PRO A 128 -6.01 -5.98 -24.82
CA PRO A 128 -5.02 -6.06 -23.74
C PRO A 128 -4.16 -4.79 -23.62
N ARG A 129 -3.78 -4.18 -24.75
CA ARG A 129 -3.00 -2.93 -24.78
C ARG A 129 -3.72 -1.77 -24.09
N VAL A 130 -5.02 -1.60 -24.34
CA VAL A 130 -5.83 -0.52 -23.75
C VAL A 130 -6.02 -0.77 -22.25
N VAL A 131 -6.29 -2.01 -21.86
CA VAL A 131 -6.47 -2.37 -20.43
C VAL A 131 -5.15 -2.18 -19.67
N ALA A 132 -4.01 -2.63 -20.22
CA ALA A 132 -2.70 -2.41 -19.62
C ALA A 132 -2.41 -0.92 -19.40
N ARG A 133 -2.61 -0.07 -20.42
CA ARG A 133 -2.34 1.37 -20.33
C ARG A 133 -3.15 2.05 -19.22
N HIS A 134 -4.46 1.83 -19.18
CA HIS A 134 -5.33 2.50 -18.22
C HIS A 134 -5.26 1.87 -16.84
N GLY A 135 -5.15 0.54 -16.77
CA GLY A 135 -4.98 -0.18 -15.51
C GLY A 135 -3.70 0.24 -14.78
N VAL A 136 -2.56 0.33 -15.47
CA VAL A 136 -1.31 0.82 -14.86
C VAL A 136 -1.41 2.29 -14.43
N ALA A 137 -2.09 3.13 -15.21
CA ALA A 137 -2.31 4.52 -14.80
C ALA A 137 -3.17 4.62 -13.53
N PHE A 138 -4.23 3.81 -13.43
CA PHE A 138 -5.09 3.74 -12.26
C PHE A 138 -4.34 3.20 -11.04
N LEU A 139 -3.56 2.12 -11.21
CA LEU A 139 -2.69 1.54 -10.18
C LEU A 139 -1.76 2.60 -9.58
N ARG A 140 -1.11 3.41 -10.43
CA ARG A 140 -0.22 4.48 -9.97
C ARG A 140 -0.99 5.55 -9.20
N GLY A 141 -2.17 5.94 -9.67
CA GLY A 141 -3.04 6.88 -8.97
C GLY A 141 -3.45 6.39 -7.57
N LEU A 142 -3.81 5.11 -7.42
CA LEU A 142 -4.08 4.52 -6.10
C LEU A 142 -2.86 4.57 -5.20
N ALA A 143 -1.70 4.15 -5.70
CA ALA A 143 -0.45 4.14 -4.94
C ALA A 143 -0.02 5.55 -4.49
N ASP A 144 -0.12 6.53 -5.38
CA ASP A 144 0.15 7.95 -5.09
C ASP A 144 -0.84 8.51 -4.05
N GLY A 145 -2.08 8.01 -4.05
CA GLY A 145 -3.12 8.32 -3.07
C GLY A 145 -3.00 7.58 -1.73
N GLY A 146 -1.97 6.73 -1.56
CA GLY A 146 -1.76 5.95 -0.33
C GLY A 146 -2.54 4.64 -0.26
N VAL A 147 -3.39 4.32 -1.23
CA VAL A 147 -4.12 3.05 -1.35
C VAL A 147 -3.20 1.98 -1.91
N VAL A 148 -3.30 0.73 -1.42
CA VAL A 148 -2.51 -0.40 -1.93
C VAL A 148 -3.27 -1.07 -3.08
N PRO A 149 -2.83 -0.92 -4.34
CA PRO A 149 -3.54 -1.46 -5.48
C PRO A 149 -3.54 -2.99 -5.48
N THR A 150 -4.71 -3.56 -5.79
CA THR A 150 -4.95 -5.00 -5.90
C THR A 150 -5.42 -5.34 -7.31
N VAL A 151 -4.51 -5.82 -8.15
CA VAL A 151 -4.83 -6.12 -9.56
C VAL A 151 -5.62 -7.42 -9.65
N LYS A 152 -6.69 -7.43 -10.46
CA LYS A 152 -7.64 -8.56 -10.46
C LYS A 152 -8.33 -8.83 -11.80
N HIS A 153 -8.79 -10.04 -12.09
CA HIS A 153 -8.71 -11.28 -11.28
C HIS A 153 -7.85 -12.28 -12.04
N PHE A 154 -6.63 -12.57 -11.58
CA PHE A 154 -5.67 -13.39 -12.32
C PHE A 154 -6.15 -14.85 -12.45
N PRO A 155 -6.06 -15.52 -13.62
CA PRO A 155 -5.44 -15.09 -14.88
C PRO A 155 -6.37 -14.38 -15.87
N GLY A 156 -7.61 -14.07 -15.47
CA GLY A 156 -8.53 -13.24 -16.24
C GLY A 156 -9.96 -13.78 -16.24
N LEU A 157 -10.94 -12.96 -15.83
CA LEU A 157 -12.37 -13.27 -15.89
C LEU A 157 -13.08 -12.68 -17.13
N GLY A 158 -12.37 -11.94 -17.98
CA GLY A 158 -12.97 -11.23 -19.12
C GLY A 158 -13.56 -12.12 -20.23
N ARG A 159 -13.37 -13.45 -20.15
CA ARG A 159 -13.80 -14.41 -21.18
C ARG A 159 -14.66 -15.57 -20.67
N VAL A 160 -14.96 -15.64 -19.37
CA VAL A 160 -15.96 -16.59 -18.85
C VAL A 160 -17.37 -16.21 -19.27
N ARG A 161 -18.28 -17.19 -19.31
CA ARG A 161 -19.69 -17.01 -19.71
C ARG A 161 -20.69 -17.12 -18.55
N ALA A 162 -20.21 -17.31 -17.32
CA ALA A 162 -21.01 -17.35 -16.10
C ALA A 162 -20.33 -16.53 -15.00
N ASN A 163 -21.09 -16.12 -13.99
CA ASN A 163 -20.55 -15.41 -12.83
C ASN A 163 -20.22 -16.41 -11.71
N THR A 164 -18.98 -16.36 -11.22
CA THR A 164 -18.46 -17.17 -10.10
C THR A 164 -19.18 -16.91 -8.78
N ASP A 165 -19.82 -15.74 -8.61
CA ASP A 165 -20.51 -15.39 -7.37
C ASP A 165 -21.80 -16.20 -7.14
N VAL A 166 -22.45 -16.62 -8.23
CA VAL A 166 -23.80 -17.23 -8.20
C VAL A 166 -23.84 -18.60 -8.86
N ARG A 167 -22.71 -19.11 -9.33
CA ARG A 167 -22.62 -20.42 -9.97
C ARG A 167 -21.29 -21.09 -9.64
N ALA A 168 -21.35 -22.35 -9.23
CA ALA A 168 -20.18 -23.21 -9.07
C ALA A 168 -19.72 -23.79 -10.43
N GLY A 169 -18.44 -24.17 -10.53
CA GLY A 169 -17.90 -24.81 -11.73
C GLY A 169 -17.89 -23.91 -12.95
N VAL A 170 -17.69 -22.60 -12.78
CA VAL A 170 -17.50 -21.68 -13.90
C VAL A 170 -16.16 -21.96 -14.55
N THR A 171 -16.18 -22.25 -15.85
CA THR A 171 -14.98 -22.61 -16.62
C THR A 171 -14.69 -21.58 -17.71
N ASP A 172 -13.43 -21.17 -17.80
CA ASP A 172 -12.84 -20.55 -18.98
C ASP A 172 -12.21 -21.62 -19.87
N HIS A 173 -12.59 -21.64 -21.15
CA HIS A 173 -12.19 -22.68 -22.11
C HIS A 173 -11.07 -22.22 -23.05
N VAL A 174 -10.61 -20.97 -22.94
CA VAL A 174 -9.80 -20.32 -24.00
C VAL A 174 -8.48 -19.76 -23.51
N THR A 175 -8.38 -19.39 -22.25
CA THR A 175 -7.18 -18.79 -21.65
C THR A 175 -6.06 -19.80 -21.57
N THR A 176 -4.89 -19.45 -22.09
CA THR A 176 -3.68 -20.28 -22.09
C THR A 176 -2.52 -19.57 -21.41
N ARG A 177 -1.43 -20.30 -21.12
CA ARG A 177 -0.25 -19.77 -20.43
C ARG A 177 0.42 -18.61 -21.19
N HIS A 178 0.32 -18.60 -22.51
CA HIS A 178 0.93 -17.58 -23.38
C HIS A 178 -0.10 -16.65 -24.02
N ASP A 179 -1.28 -16.55 -23.41
CA ASP A 179 -2.37 -15.75 -23.94
C ASP A 179 -2.05 -14.25 -23.86
N ALA A 180 -2.27 -13.52 -24.96
CA ALA A 180 -2.10 -12.07 -24.99
C ALA A 180 -2.99 -11.33 -23.97
N TYR A 181 -4.07 -11.96 -23.50
CA TYR A 181 -4.95 -11.42 -22.47
C TYR A 181 -4.30 -11.39 -21.08
N LEU A 182 -3.12 -12.02 -20.89
CA LEU A 182 -2.31 -11.88 -19.68
C LEU A 182 -1.46 -10.61 -19.66
N ALA A 183 -1.29 -9.93 -20.80
CA ALA A 183 -0.44 -8.74 -20.91
C ALA A 183 -0.79 -7.61 -19.93
N PRO A 184 -2.06 -7.33 -19.58
CA PRO A 184 -2.38 -6.32 -18.58
C PRO A 184 -1.85 -6.68 -17.19
N PHE A 185 -1.94 -7.95 -16.78
CA PHE A 185 -1.40 -8.41 -15.49
C PHE A 185 0.13 -8.30 -15.45
N ARG A 186 0.80 -8.73 -16.52
CA ARG A 186 2.25 -8.53 -16.70
C ARG A 186 2.63 -7.06 -16.52
N ALA A 187 1.98 -6.17 -17.25
CA ALA A 187 2.27 -4.73 -17.20
C ALA A 187 2.04 -4.13 -15.80
N ALA A 188 1.04 -4.62 -15.05
CA ALA A 188 0.80 -4.22 -13.68
C ALA A 188 1.91 -4.67 -12.73
N ILE A 189 2.34 -5.93 -12.84
CA ILE A 189 3.43 -6.49 -12.02
C ILE A 189 4.75 -5.79 -12.33
N ASP A 190 5.07 -5.59 -13.62
CA ASP A 190 6.25 -4.83 -14.05
C ASP A 190 6.21 -3.36 -13.55
N ALA A 191 5.00 -2.81 -13.32
CA ALA A 191 4.80 -1.48 -12.74
C ALA A 191 4.81 -1.46 -11.20
N GLY A 192 5.06 -2.60 -10.54
CA GLY A 192 5.18 -2.71 -9.09
C GLY A 192 3.87 -3.01 -8.35
N ALA A 193 2.90 -3.68 -8.98
CA ALA A 193 1.69 -4.12 -8.29
C ALA A 193 2.04 -5.00 -7.06
N PRO A 194 1.69 -4.58 -5.83
CA PRO A 194 2.07 -5.30 -4.62
C PRO A 194 1.14 -6.49 -4.31
N VAL A 195 -0.09 -6.48 -4.84
CA VAL A 195 -1.11 -7.49 -4.55
C VAL A 195 -1.81 -7.90 -5.85
N VAL A 196 -1.95 -9.21 -6.04
CA VAL A 196 -2.71 -9.82 -7.14
C VAL A 196 -3.83 -10.66 -6.55
N MET A 197 -5.07 -10.37 -6.94
CA MET A 197 -6.23 -11.16 -6.56
C MET A 197 -6.50 -12.25 -7.61
N MET A 198 -6.71 -13.48 -7.13
CA MET A 198 -6.93 -14.65 -7.97
C MET A 198 -8.41 -14.81 -8.34
N SER A 199 -8.65 -15.31 -9.54
CA SER A 199 -9.96 -15.81 -10.00
C SER A 199 -10.29 -17.15 -9.33
N THR A 200 -11.57 -17.41 -9.09
CA THR A 200 -12.09 -18.71 -8.62
C THR A 200 -12.71 -19.55 -9.74
N ALA A 201 -12.59 -19.13 -11.00
CA ALA A 201 -12.97 -19.95 -12.14
C ALA A 201 -11.96 -21.09 -12.39
N TYR A 202 -12.43 -22.16 -13.04
CA TYR A 202 -11.59 -23.20 -13.62
C TYR A 202 -11.07 -22.74 -14.99
N TYR A 203 -9.86 -23.16 -15.35
CA TYR A 203 -9.25 -22.79 -16.63
C TYR A 203 -8.79 -24.05 -17.35
N GLU A 204 -9.61 -24.52 -18.30
CA GLU A 204 -9.47 -25.85 -18.92
C GLU A 204 -8.08 -26.09 -19.53
N ARG A 205 -7.47 -25.04 -20.08
CA ARG A 205 -6.15 -25.11 -20.76
C ARG A 205 -4.96 -24.78 -19.85
N LEU A 206 -5.20 -24.61 -18.55
CA LEU A 206 -4.15 -24.32 -17.55
C LEU A 206 -4.14 -25.41 -16.47
N ASP A 207 -5.28 -25.56 -15.79
CA ASP A 207 -5.52 -26.54 -14.74
C ASP A 207 -7.04 -26.78 -14.70
N PRO A 208 -7.53 -27.86 -15.32
CA PRO A 208 -8.96 -28.15 -15.36
C PRO A 208 -9.49 -28.72 -14.02
N GLU A 209 -8.61 -29.18 -13.13
CA GLU A 209 -9.00 -29.88 -11.90
C GLU A 209 -9.15 -28.92 -10.72
N ASN A 210 -8.44 -27.79 -10.73
CA ASN A 210 -8.47 -26.80 -9.65
C ASN A 210 -8.91 -25.42 -10.17
N PRO A 211 -9.72 -24.68 -9.40
CA PRO A 211 -9.94 -23.26 -9.70
C PRO A 211 -8.62 -22.49 -9.56
N ALA A 212 -8.44 -21.40 -10.31
CA ALA A 212 -7.16 -20.67 -10.36
C ALA A 212 -6.61 -20.26 -8.98
N ALA A 213 -7.48 -19.86 -8.04
CA ALA A 213 -7.12 -19.52 -6.67
C ALA A 213 -6.53 -20.68 -5.84
N PHE A 214 -6.70 -21.93 -6.28
CA PHE A 214 -6.16 -23.13 -5.63
C PHE A 214 -5.23 -23.93 -6.54
N SER A 215 -4.94 -23.46 -7.75
CA SER A 215 -4.08 -24.16 -8.70
C SER A 215 -2.60 -23.87 -8.43
N PRO A 216 -1.78 -24.89 -8.10
CA PRO A 216 -0.33 -24.73 -7.99
C PRO A 216 0.32 -24.30 -9.31
N PHE A 217 -0.26 -24.68 -10.45
CA PHE A 217 0.21 -24.27 -11.76
C PHE A 217 -0.03 -22.77 -11.99
N VAL A 218 -1.26 -22.28 -11.76
CA VAL A 218 -1.57 -20.86 -11.97
C VAL A 218 -0.82 -19.97 -10.97
N ILE A 219 -0.74 -20.36 -9.69
CA ILE A 219 -0.08 -19.56 -8.65
C ILE A 219 1.44 -19.68 -8.71
N GLY A 220 1.95 -20.91 -8.66
CA GLY A 220 3.39 -21.16 -8.53
C GLY A 220 4.13 -21.00 -9.85
N THR A 221 3.59 -21.59 -10.92
CA THR A 221 4.27 -21.58 -12.23
C THR A 221 4.00 -20.29 -12.99
N MET A 222 2.72 -19.90 -13.17
CA MET A 222 2.41 -18.73 -13.98
C MET A 222 2.65 -17.42 -13.24
N LEU A 223 1.98 -17.21 -12.09
CA LEU A 223 2.10 -15.94 -11.38
C LEU A 223 3.51 -15.76 -10.81
N ARG A 224 3.92 -16.59 -9.85
CA ARG A 224 5.22 -16.44 -9.16
C ARG A 224 6.43 -16.82 -10.00
N GLY A 225 6.26 -17.71 -10.98
CA GLY A 225 7.34 -18.18 -11.85
C GLY A 225 7.49 -17.30 -13.09
N ASP A 226 6.48 -17.30 -13.96
CA ASP A 226 6.55 -16.53 -15.20
C ASP A 226 6.48 -15.03 -14.94
N LEU A 227 5.62 -14.55 -14.01
CA LEU A 227 5.41 -13.11 -13.78
C LEU A 227 6.38 -12.47 -12.77
N GLY A 228 6.87 -13.25 -11.79
CA GLY A 228 7.74 -12.78 -10.69
C GLY A 228 6.98 -12.58 -9.38
#